data_AF-A0A9W8A449-F1
#
_entry.id   AF-A0A9W8A449-F1
#
_cell.length_a   1.000
_cell.length_b   1.000
_cell.length_c   1.000
_cell.angle_alpha   90.00
_cell.angle_beta   90.00
_cell.angle_gamma   90.00
#
_symmetry.space_group_name_H-M   'P 1'
#
loop_
_entity.id
_entity.type
_entity.pdbx_description
1 polymer ?
#
loop_
_entity_poly.entity_id
_entity_poly.type
_entity_poly.pdbx_seq_one_letter_code
_entity_poly.pdbx_strand_id
1 'polypeptide(L)'
;MEDEARKRKERLQAIRKAGNKPKDSMQDTGTSQGDKKTQIKFRNYKPSERLSDDLDQVIPKGPQSEIKETVEKQMSGVFEKVLEEVEEKVNQENVDIAQIALKKPNMDLKRDLEKRLEKLESKTQAAIAEIIRQRIKGQSKDSSDGLSEAVMTLENQKAKASHNNDGDED
;
A
#
# COMPACT_ATOMS: atom_id res chain seq x y z
N MET A 1 12.07 -38.78 -0.47
CA MET A 1 11.42 -37.47 -0.79
C MET A 1 10.95 -37.39 -2.23
N GLU A 2 11.79 -37.69 -3.22
CA GLU A 2 11.40 -37.61 -4.64
C GLU A 2 10.27 -38.59 -5.02
N ASP A 3 10.26 -39.78 -4.43
CA ASP A 3 9.22 -40.79 -4.68
C ASP A 3 7.85 -40.39 -4.12
N GLU A 4 7.82 -39.68 -2.99
CA GLU A 4 6.58 -39.16 -2.41
C GLU A 4 6.01 -37.99 -3.23
N ALA A 5 6.89 -37.14 -3.78
CA ALA A 5 6.50 -36.06 -4.68
C ALA A 5 5.90 -36.60 -5.99
N ARG A 6 6.45 -37.69 -6.54
CA ARG A 6 5.92 -38.37 -7.72
C ARG A 6 4.52 -38.95 -7.47
N LYS A 7 4.31 -39.64 -6.34
CA LYS A 7 3.00 -40.17 -5.93
C LYS A 7 1.94 -39.08 -5.75
N ARG A 8 2.30 -37.94 -5.14
CA ARG A 8 1.40 -36.78 -4.99
C ARG A 8 1.02 -36.17 -6.34
N LYS A 9 2.00 -36.01 -7.23
CA LYS A 9 1.79 -35.47 -8.58
C LYS A 9 0.83 -36.34 -9.38
N GLU A 10 0.99 -37.67 -9.33
CA GLU A 10 0.11 -38.62 -10.01
C GLU A 10 -1.33 -38.58 -9.46
N ARG A 11 -1.49 -38.56 -8.13
CA ARG A 11 -2.81 -38.43 -7.48
C ARG A 11 -3.53 -37.15 -7.89
N LEU A 12 -2.82 -36.02 -7.91
CA LEU A 12 -3.40 -34.73 -8.32
C LEU A 12 -3.74 -34.71 -9.82
N GLN A 13 -2.94 -35.35 -10.67
CA GLN A 13 -3.25 -35.47 -12.09
C GLN A 13 -4.50 -36.33 -12.33
N ALA A 14 -4.70 -37.41 -11.57
CA ALA A 14 -5.92 -38.23 -11.65
C ALA A 14 -7.18 -37.43 -11.25
N ILE A 15 -7.10 -36.63 -10.19
CA ILE A 15 -8.20 -35.75 -9.75
C ILE A 15 -8.50 -34.69 -10.81
N ARG A 16 -7.46 -34.08 -11.41
CA ARG A 16 -7.64 -33.06 -12.46
C ARG A 16 -8.26 -33.64 -13.73
N LYS A 17 -7.88 -34.86 -14.12
CA LYS A 17 -8.50 -35.58 -15.24
C LYS A 17 -9.95 -35.97 -14.95
N ALA A 18 -10.27 -36.34 -13.71
CA ALA A 18 -11.64 -36.62 -13.29
C ALA A 18 -12.52 -35.37 -13.23
N GLY A 19 -11.96 -34.24 -12.78
CA GLY A 19 -12.65 -32.95 -12.69
C GLY A 19 -12.86 -32.22 -14.02
N ASN A 20 -12.10 -32.59 -15.06
CA ASN A 20 -12.20 -31.98 -16.40
C ASN A 20 -13.03 -32.81 -17.40
N LYS A 21 -13.84 -33.77 -16.93
CA LYS A 21 -14.86 -34.38 -17.78
C LYS A 21 -15.98 -33.35 -17.99
N PRO A 22 -16.34 -33.02 -19.24
CA PRO A 22 -17.50 -32.18 -19.49
C PRO A 22 -18.73 -32.91 -18.92
N LYS A 23 -19.42 -32.27 -17.97
CA LYS A 23 -20.77 -32.65 -17.59
C LYS A 23 -21.67 -32.31 -18.78
N ASP A 24 -21.75 -33.22 -19.73
CA ASP A 24 -22.82 -33.18 -20.70
C ASP A 24 -24.12 -33.62 -20.00
N SER A 25 -25.03 -32.66 -19.97
CA SER A 25 -26.46 -32.72 -19.67
C SER A 25 -27.03 -34.03 -19.11
N MET A 26 -27.25 -34.03 -17.79
CA MET A 26 -28.23 -34.90 -17.14
C MET A 26 -29.62 -34.52 -17.65
N GLN A 27 -30.34 -35.51 -18.20
CA GLN A 27 -31.77 -35.47 -18.49
C GLN A 27 -32.53 -35.05 -17.23
N ASP A 28 -33.13 -33.86 -17.26
CA ASP A 28 -34.21 -33.46 -16.35
C ASP A 28 -35.53 -33.71 -17.07
N THR A 29 -36.29 -34.65 -16.55
CA THR A 29 -37.61 -35.02 -17.07
C THR A 29 -38.65 -34.48 -16.11
N GLY A 30 -39.36 -33.43 -16.53
CA GLY A 30 -40.66 -33.11 -15.98
C GLY A 30 -40.85 -31.68 -15.48
N THR A 31 -41.53 -30.90 -16.32
CA THR A 31 -42.57 -29.91 -15.95
C THR A 31 -42.21 -28.42 -16.07
N SER A 32 -42.48 -27.89 -17.28
CA SER A 32 -43.29 -26.69 -17.56
C SER A 32 -43.03 -25.35 -16.84
N GLN A 33 -42.56 -24.40 -17.67
CA GLN A 33 -42.77 -22.94 -17.66
C GLN A 33 -42.00 -22.01 -16.69
N GLY A 34 -41.38 -20.99 -17.29
CA GLY A 34 -40.65 -19.87 -16.66
C GLY A 34 -39.17 -20.21 -16.50
N ASP A 35 -38.29 -19.89 -17.45
CA ASP A 35 -37.55 -18.62 -17.40
C ASP A 35 -36.89 -18.34 -18.75
N LYS A 36 -37.65 -17.75 -19.68
CA LYS A 36 -37.00 -17.01 -20.76
C LYS A 36 -36.42 -15.75 -20.11
N LYS A 37 -35.11 -15.75 -19.85
CA LYS A 37 -34.35 -14.56 -19.44
C LYS A 37 -34.75 -13.41 -20.37
N THR A 38 -35.62 -12.53 -19.90
CA THR A 38 -36.10 -11.39 -20.70
C THR A 38 -34.92 -10.45 -20.86
N GLN A 39 -34.28 -10.50 -22.03
CA GLN A 39 -33.27 -9.53 -22.41
C GLN A 39 -33.94 -8.14 -22.38
N ILE A 40 -33.67 -7.34 -21.35
CA ILE A 40 -34.13 -5.95 -21.29
C ILE A 40 -33.41 -5.22 -22.42
N LYS A 41 -34.12 -5.04 -23.53
CA LYS A 41 -33.70 -4.14 -24.60
C LYS A 41 -34.13 -2.74 -24.16
N PHE A 42 -33.17 -1.91 -23.76
CA PHE A 42 -33.39 -0.48 -23.70
C PHE A 42 -33.61 0.00 -25.13
N ARG A 43 -34.87 0.00 -25.57
CA ARG A 43 -35.27 0.77 -26.73
C ARG A 43 -35.35 2.20 -26.25
N ASN A 44 -34.78 3.13 -27.01
CA ASN A 44 -35.13 4.54 -26.87
C ASN A 44 -36.66 4.63 -27.00
N TYR A 45 -37.34 4.75 -25.88
CA TYR A 45 -38.79 4.82 -25.82
C TYR A 45 -39.17 6.22 -26.28
N LYS A 46 -39.87 6.30 -27.42
CA LYS A 46 -40.64 7.51 -27.74
C LYS A 46 -42.00 7.34 -27.06
N PRO A 47 -42.33 8.14 -26.04
CA PRO A 47 -43.68 8.15 -25.49
C PRO A 47 -44.68 8.47 -26.61
N SER A 48 -45.93 8.03 -26.45
CA SER A 48 -47.02 8.21 -27.41
C SER A 48 -47.08 9.65 -27.93
N GLU A 49 -47.49 9.85 -29.20
CA GLU A 49 -47.45 11.12 -29.95
C GLU A 49 -47.82 12.37 -29.12
N ARG A 50 -48.82 12.25 -28.25
CA ARG A 50 -49.31 13.33 -27.41
C ARG A 50 -48.33 13.81 -26.32
N LEU A 51 -47.41 12.96 -25.87
CA LEU A 51 -46.39 13.24 -24.86
C LEU A 51 -45.01 13.51 -25.50
N SER A 52 -44.78 13.04 -26.73
CA SER A 52 -43.54 13.30 -27.45
C SER A 52 -43.44 14.73 -27.95
N ASP A 53 -44.54 15.34 -28.37
CA ASP A 53 -44.56 16.73 -28.86
C ASP A 53 -44.26 17.73 -27.72
N ASP A 54 -44.79 17.45 -26.52
CA ASP A 54 -44.51 18.24 -25.31
C ASP A 54 -43.05 18.06 -24.85
N LEU A 55 -42.50 16.83 -24.92
CA LEU A 55 -41.09 16.59 -24.58
C LEU A 55 -40.13 17.26 -25.56
N ASP A 56 -40.48 17.28 -26.84
CA ASP A 56 -39.68 17.91 -27.89
C ASP A 56 -39.69 19.44 -27.80
N GLN A 57 -40.71 20.04 -27.17
CA GLN A 57 -40.74 21.48 -26.85
C GLN A 57 -39.97 21.84 -25.58
N VAL A 58 -39.93 20.94 -24.59
CA VAL A 58 -39.25 21.17 -23.30
C VAL A 58 -37.75 20.87 -23.38
N ILE A 59 -37.34 19.91 -24.21
CA ILE A 59 -35.93 19.59 -24.42
C ILE A 59 -35.47 20.38 -25.66
N PRO A 60 -34.64 21.43 -25.49
CA PRO A 60 -34.08 22.11 -26.65
C PRO A 60 -33.24 21.13 -27.45
N LYS A 61 -33.76 20.69 -28.60
CA LYS A 61 -32.98 20.06 -29.68
C LYS A 61 -32.11 21.15 -30.32
N GLY A 62 -31.19 21.71 -29.53
CA GLY A 62 -30.11 22.52 -30.08
C GLY A 62 -29.30 21.66 -31.05
N PRO A 63 -28.61 22.27 -32.02
CA PRO A 63 -27.66 21.55 -32.86
C PRO A 63 -26.55 20.98 -31.97
N GLN A 64 -26.76 19.77 -31.45
CA GLN A 64 -25.71 18.93 -30.84
C GLN A 64 -24.60 18.63 -31.86
N SER A 65 -24.82 18.97 -33.15
CA SER A 65 -23.88 18.81 -34.25
C SER A 65 -22.67 19.75 -34.21
N GLU A 66 -22.63 20.75 -33.32
CA GLU A 66 -21.56 21.76 -33.33
C GLU A 66 -20.73 21.87 -32.05
N ILE A 67 -20.86 20.93 -31.12
CA ILE A 67 -19.83 20.79 -30.05
C ILE A 67 -18.67 19.99 -30.66
N LYS A 68 -17.86 20.67 -31.48
CA LYS A 68 -16.69 20.09 -32.19
C LYS A 68 -15.56 19.68 -31.23
N GLU A 69 -15.59 20.20 -30.02
CA GLU A 69 -14.64 19.95 -28.95
C GLU A 69 -15.39 19.52 -27.69
N THR A 70 -15.49 18.21 -27.49
CA THR A 70 -15.98 17.65 -26.24
C THR A 70 -14.80 17.44 -25.28
N VAL A 71 -15.06 17.41 -23.97
CA VAL A 71 -14.01 17.26 -22.94
C VAL A 71 -13.22 15.97 -23.16
N GLU A 72 -13.87 14.92 -23.67
CA GLU A 72 -13.26 13.64 -24.02
C GLU A 72 -12.19 13.80 -25.11
N LYS A 73 -12.45 14.67 -26.11
CA LYS A 73 -11.49 14.96 -27.19
C LYS A 73 -10.32 15.82 -26.73
N GLN A 74 -10.54 16.67 -25.72
CA GLN A 74 -9.46 17.45 -25.10
C GLN A 74 -8.60 16.56 -24.18
N MET A 75 -9.18 15.56 -23.55
CA MET A 75 -8.47 14.65 -22.64
C MET A 75 -7.83 13.44 -23.32
N SER A 76 -8.25 13.07 -24.54
CA SER A 76 -7.71 11.88 -25.24
C SER A 76 -6.19 11.91 -25.38
N GLY A 77 -5.60 13.08 -25.65
CA GLY A 77 -4.13 13.23 -25.73
C GLY A 77 -3.42 13.44 -24.40
N VAL A 78 -4.15 13.72 -23.32
CA VAL A 78 -3.56 13.81 -21.96
C VAL A 78 -3.30 12.40 -21.43
N PHE A 79 -4.21 11.46 -21.69
CA PHE A 79 -4.03 10.07 -21.29
C PHE A 79 -2.79 9.43 -21.92
N GLU A 80 -2.57 9.66 -23.22
CA GLU A 80 -1.37 9.17 -23.92
C GLU A 80 -0.08 9.75 -23.30
N LYS A 81 -0.04 11.06 -23.05
CA LYS A 81 1.12 11.71 -22.42
C LYS A 81 1.39 11.23 -20.98
N VAL A 82 0.34 11.03 -20.19
CA VAL A 82 0.48 10.51 -18.82
C VAL A 82 1.00 9.07 -18.84
N LEU A 83 0.53 8.25 -19.80
CA LEU A 83 1.01 6.89 -19.95
C LEU A 83 2.48 6.85 -20.36
N GLU A 84 2.88 7.67 -21.33
CA GLU A 84 4.28 7.84 -21.75
C GLU A 84 5.15 8.34 -20.59
N GLU A 85 4.72 9.34 -19.82
CA GLU A 85 5.47 9.85 -18.68
C GLU A 85 5.65 8.79 -17.56
N VAL A 86 4.63 7.97 -17.33
CA VAL A 86 4.72 6.86 -16.37
C VAL A 86 5.66 5.77 -16.88
N GLU A 87 5.57 5.40 -18.16
CA GLU A 87 6.48 4.43 -18.77
C GLU A 87 7.93 4.93 -18.76
N GLU A 88 8.16 6.21 -19.06
CA GLU A 88 9.47 6.84 -18.97
C GLU A 88 10.02 6.84 -17.54
N LYS A 89 9.20 7.16 -16.53
CA LYS A 89 9.63 7.09 -15.12
C LYS A 89 9.97 5.67 -14.70
N VAL A 90 9.17 4.69 -15.09
CA VAL A 90 9.40 3.27 -14.80
C VAL A 90 10.62 2.71 -15.55
N ASN A 91 10.95 3.27 -16.72
CA ASN A 91 12.12 2.88 -17.51
C ASN A 91 13.41 3.61 -17.08
N GLN A 92 13.30 4.87 -16.62
CA GLN A 92 14.42 5.68 -16.10
C GLN A 92 14.82 5.23 -14.70
N GLU A 93 13.85 4.93 -13.85
CA GLU A 93 14.06 4.13 -12.65
C GLU A 93 14.29 2.69 -13.10
N ASN A 94 15.53 2.33 -13.42
CA ASN A 94 15.91 0.92 -13.57
C ASN A 94 15.51 0.19 -12.29
N VAL A 95 14.31 -0.39 -12.26
CA VAL A 95 13.77 -1.07 -11.10
C VAL A 95 14.63 -2.30 -10.90
N ASP A 96 15.57 -2.21 -9.97
CA ASP A 96 16.43 -3.31 -9.59
C ASP A 96 15.55 -4.44 -9.04
N ILE A 97 15.46 -5.54 -9.79
CA ILE A 97 14.63 -6.71 -9.46
C ILE A 97 15.06 -7.32 -8.11
N ALA A 98 16.29 -7.02 -7.64
CA ALA A 98 16.76 -7.37 -6.31
C ALA A 98 16.16 -6.51 -5.18
N GLN A 99 15.65 -5.31 -5.46
CA GLN A 99 14.92 -4.46 -4.50
C GLN A 99 13.44 -4.86 -4.38
N ILE A 100 12.85 -5.49 -5.41
CA ILE A 100 11.58 -6.23 -5.32
C ILE A 100 11.84 -7.69 -4.88
N ALA A 101 12.95 -7.96 -4.18
CA ALA A 101 13.05 -9.21 -3.45
C ALA A 101 11.89 -9.31 -2.45
N LEU A 102 11.38 -10.52 -2.25
CA LEU A 102 10.48 -10.80 -1.13
C LEU A 102 11.23 -10.39 0.15
N LYS A 103 10.77 -9.32 0.80
CA LYS A 103 11.33 -8.77 2.06
C LYS A 103 11.65 -9.94 3.00
N LYS A 104 12.79 -9.91 3.73
CA LYS A 104 13.11 -11.00 4.67
C LYS A 104 11.89 -11.25 5.57
N PRO A 105 11.51 -12.51 5.86
CA PRO A 105 10.26 -12.83 6.55
C PRO A 105 10.09 -12.10 7.89
N ASN A 106 11.19 -11.70 8.52
CA ASN A 106 11.21 -11.01 9.81
C ASN A 106 11.32 -9.47 9.70
N MET A 107 11.19 -8.88 8.50
CA MET A 107 11.41 -7.43 8.33
C MET A 107 10.31 -6.58 8.96
N ASP A 108 9.09 -7.10 9.00
CA ASP A 108 8.00 -6.43 9.72
C ASP A 108 8.21 -6.57 11.23
N LEU A 109 8.58 -7.78 11.68
CA LEU A 109 8.92 -8.03 13.08
C LEU A 109 10.07 -7.13 13.57
N LYS A 110 11.11 -6.95 12.76
CA LYS A 110 12.22 -6.05 13.10
C LYS A 110 11.75 -4.61 13.27
N ARG A 111 10.96 -4.10 12.33
CA ARG A 111 10.43 -2.73 12.38
C ARG A 111 9.53 -2.50 13.59
N ASP A 112 8.69 -3.48 13.91
CA ASP A 112 7.76 -3.39 15.04
C ASP A 112 8.48 -3.51 16.39
N LEU A 113 9.54 -4.32 16.46
CA LEU A 113 10.40 -4.42 17.64
C LEU A 113 11.27 -3.17 17.80
N GLU A 114 11.80 -2.61 16.71
CA GLU A 114 12.67 -1.43 16.72
C GLU A 114 11.97 -0.22 17.35
N LYS A 115 10.71 0.05 16.98
CA LYS A 115 9.90 1.11 17.61
C LYS A 115 9.69 0.92 19.12
N ARG A 116 9.65 -0.33 19.59
CA ARG A 116 9.50 -0.64 21.02
C ARG A 116 10.83 -0.55 21.75
N LEU A 117 11.90 -0.99 21.09
CA LEU A 117 13.26 -0.96 21.61
C LEU A 117 13.78 0.46 21.72
N GLU A 118 13.49 1.37 20.78
CA GLU A 118 13.92 2.78 20.83
C GLU A 118 13.49 3.47 22.14
N LYS A 119 12.24 3.27 22.56
CA LYS A 119 11.71 3.80 23.84
C LYS A 119 12.37 3.17 25.07
N LEU A 120 12.80 1.92 24.96
CA LEU A 120 13.44 1.20 26.06
C LEU A 120 14.95 1.48 26.10
N GLU A 121 15.57 1.68 24.95
CA GLU A 121 16.99 1.95 24.79
C GLU A 121 17.36 3.28 25.42
N SER A 122 16.58 4.35 25.20
CA SER A 122 16.77 5.64 25.89
C SER A 122 16.74 5.50 27.42
N LYS A 123 15.79 4.74 27.96
CA LYS A 123 15.71 4.45 29.40
C LYS A 123 16.86 3.57 29.89
N THR A 124 17.29 2.62 29.08
CA THR A 124 18.40 1.71 29.39
C THR A 124 19.72 2.47 29.42
N GLN A 125 19.96 3.35 28.45
CA GLN A 125 21.11 4.25 28.41
C GLN A 125 21.11 5.22 29.60
N ALA A 126 19.95 5.77 29.97
CA ALA A 126 19.82 6.61 31.17
C ALA A 126 20.14 5.83 32.46
N ALA A 127 19.62 4.61 32.61
CA ALA A 127 19.91 3.74 33.75
C ALA A 127 21.39 3.33 33.80
N ILE A 128 22.00 3.00 32.65
CA ILE A 128 23.44 2.72 32.55
C ILE A 128 24.24 3.95 32.99
N ALA A 129 23.89 5.14 32.52
CA ALA A 129 24.55 6.38 32.91
C ALA A 129 24.41 6.66 34.42
N GLU A 130 23.25 6.38 35.01
CA GLU A 130 23.04 6.49 36.45
C GLU A 130 23.91 5.49 37.24
N ILE A 131 23.95 4.23 36.82
CA ILE A 131 24.80 3.19 37.43
C ILE A 131 26.27 3.61 37.36
N ILE A 132 26.73 4.13 36.22
CA ILE A 132 28.10 4.64 36.06
C ILE A 132 28.36 5.80 37.03
N ARG A 133 27.43 6.77 37.14
CA ARG A 133 27.54 7.88 38.09
C ARG A 133 27.63 7.40 39.54
N GLN A 134 26.77 6.47 39.94
CA GLN A 134 26.80 5.90 41.30
C GLN A 134 28.11 5.15 41.56
N ARG A 135 28.62 4.40 40.57
CA ARG A 135 29.88 3.67 40.69
C ARG A 135 31.08 4.61 40.82
N ILE A 136 31.15 5.66 39.99
CA ILE A 136 32.19 6.70 40.09
C ILE A 136 32.10 7.41 41.45
N LYS A 137 30.89 7.73 41.93
CA LYS A 137 30.67 8.36 43.24
C LYS A 137 31.07 7.46 44.42
N GLY A 138 30.79 6.16 44.32
CA GLY A 138 31.21 5.17 45.30
C GLY A 138 32.73 5.01 45.35
N GLN A 139 33.37 4.90 44.18
CA GLN A 139 34.82 4.83 44.07
C GLN A 139 35.51 6.12 44.52
N SER A 140 34.94 7.29 44.26
CA SER A 140 35.53 8.59 44.68
C SER A 140 35.46 8.85 46.18
N LYS A 141 34.53 8.20 46.91
CA LYS A 141 34.54 8.21 48.38
C LYS A 141 35.67 7.38 48.98
N ASP A 142 36.09 6.33 48.28
CA ASP A 142 37.15 5.41 48.71
C ASP A 142 38.52 5.75 48.07
N SER A 143 38.56 6.60 47.05
CA SER A 143 39.77 6.97 46.31
C SER A 143 39.64 8.40 45.74
N SER A 144 40.55 9.30 46.11
CA SER A 144 40.55 10.73 45.74
C SER A 144 40.90 10.95 44.26
N ASP A 145 40.04 10.53 43.33
CA ASP A 145 40.38 10.48 41.90
C ASP A 145 39.64 11.54 41.05
N GLY A 146 40.42 12.25 40.23
CA GLY A 146 40.02 13.43 39.44
C GLY A 146 39.04 13.15 38.28
N LEU A 147 38.65 11.89 38.09
CA LEU A 147 37.64 11.46 37.13
C LEU A 147 36.26 12.08 37.41
N SER A 148 35.91 12.28 38.68
CA SER A 148 34.62 12.89 39.05
C SER A 148 34.52 14.36 38.62
N GLU A 149 35.62 15.11 38.74
CA GLU A 149 35.72 16.52 38.37
C GLU A 149 35.69 16.72 36.84
N ALA A 150 36.36 15.84 36.09
CA ALA A 150 36.33 15.85 34.62
C ALA A 150 34.92 15.58 34.04
N VAL A 151 34.15 14.67 34.67
CA VAL A 151 32.77 14.40 34.25
C VAL A 151 31.85 15.60 34.54
N MET A 152 31.98 16.23 35.72
CA MET A 152 31.17 17.41 36.06
C MET A 152 31.49 18.63 35.20
N THR A 153 32.75 18.82 34.83
CA THR A 153 33.15 19.91 33.93
C THR A 153 32.63 19.72 32.50
N LEU A 154 32.66 18.50 31.97
CA LEU A 154 32.09 18.17 30.66
C LEU A 154 30.56 18.36 30.61
N GLU A 155 29.84 17.98 31.67
CA GLU A 155 28.39 18.16 31.73
C GLU A 155 28.01 19.65 31.77
N ASN A 156 28.76 20.46 32.53
CA ASN A 156 28.59 21.92 32.55
C ASN A 156 28.92 22.58 31.20
N GLN A 157 29.92 22.08 30.46
CA GLN A 157 30.23 22.57 29.12
C GLN A 157 29.12 22.24 28.12
N LYS A 158 28.56 21.03 28.19
CA LYS A 158 27.46 20.60 27.33
C LYS A 158 26.18 21.40 27.59
N ALA A 159 25.86 21.67 28.86
CA ALA A 159 24.72 22.51 29.24
C ALA A 159 24.86 23.97 28.78
N LYS A 160 26.09 24.52 28.80
CA LYS A 160 26.37 25.86 28.24
C LYS A 160 26.26 25.90 26.71
N ALA A 161 26.65 24.82 26.03
CA ALA A 161 26.56 24.75 24.57
C ALA A 161 25.12 24.64 24.05
N SER A 162 24.22 23.94 24.75
CA SER A 162 22.80 23.89 24.35
C SER A 162 22.08 25.21 24.56
N HIS A 163 22.42 25.96 25.63
CA HIS A 163 21.78 27.25 25.93
C HIS A 163 22.09 28.35 24.90
N ASN A 164 23.24 28.28 24.24
CA ASN A 164 23.63 29.27 23.22
C ASN A 164 23.06 28.97 21.82
N ASN A 165 22.38 27.82 21.62
CA ASN A 165 21.87 27.41 20.32
C ASN A 165 20.35 27.65 20.14
N ASP A 166 19.65 28.06 21.21
CA ASP A 166 18.21 28.40 21.20
C ASP A 166 17.97 29.92 21.05
N GLY A 167 19.00 30.69 20.65
CA GLY A 167 19.01 32.16 20.68
C GLY A 167 19.01 32.91 19.35
N ASP A 168 19.09 32.23 18.20
CA ASP A 168 19.22 32.87 16.87
C ASP A 168 18.18 32.32 15.86
N GLU A 169 16.90 32.59 16.09
CA GLU A 169 15.87 32.56 15.04
C GLU A 169 14.99 33.83 15.13
N ASP A 170 15.41 34.89 14.43
CA ASP A 170 14.58 36.02 13.97
C ASP A 170 14.73 36.16 12.45
#